data_AF-A0A4P0YHU8-F1
#
_entry.id   AF-A0A4P0YHU8-F1
#
_cell.length_a   1.000
_cell.length_b   1.000
_cell.length_c   1.000
_cell.angle_alpha   90.00
_cell.angle_beta   90.00
_cell.angle_gamma   90.00
#
_symmetry.space_group_name_H-M   'P 1'
#
loop_
_entity.id
_entity.type
_entity.pdbx_description
1 polymer ?
#
loop_
_entity_poly.entity_id
_entity_poly.type
_entity_poly.pdbx_seq_one_letter_code
_entity_poly.pdbx_strand_id
1 'polypeptide(L)' 'MNRSSYRRWPVLHRFETGHLLSQPFNSSTPVLYYNKDAFKKAGLDPEQPPKTWQDLAAYTAKLKPPG' A
#
# COMPACT_ATOMS: atom_id res chain seq x y z
N MET A 1 -7.74 11.05 -45.11
CA MET A 1 -7.83 10.86 -43.65
C MET A 1 -7.63 9.39 -43.33
N ASN A 2 -6.54 8.99 -42.66
CA ASN A 2 -6.41 7.65 -42.08
C ASN A 2 -5.93 7.80 -40.63
N ARG A 3 -6.79 7.43 -39.67
CA ARG A 3 -6.51 7.48 -38.23
C ARG A 3 -6.10 6.08 -37.78
N SER A 4 -4.81 5.77 -37.79
CA SER A 4 -4.31 4.51 -37.22
C SER A 4 -2.93 4.68 -36.57
N SER A 5 -2.82 5.64 -35.67
CA SER A 5 -1.62 5.87 -34.86
C SER A 5 -2.03 6.12 -33.41
N TYR A 6 -2.56 5.09 -32.75
CA TYR A 6 -2.68 5.08 -31.30
C TYR A 6 -2.38 3.69 -30.73
N ARG A 7 -1.53 3.70 -29.68
CA ARG A 7 -1.20 2.63 -28.72
C ARG A 7 -0.20 1.56 -29.14
N ARG A 8 1.07 1.78 -28.78
CA ARG A 8 1.79 0.87 -27.86
C ARG A 8 3.00 1.59 -27.26
N TRP A 9 2.84 2.11 -26.04
CA TRP A 9 3.98 2.48 -25.20
C TRP A 9 4.54 1.20 -24.57
N PRO A 10 5.82 0.84 -24.75
CA PRO A 10 6.42 -0.25 -23.98
C PRO A 10 6.80 0.31 -22.61
N VAL A 11 5.89 0.21 -21.63
CA VAL A 11 6.23 0.42 -20.22
C VAL A 11 6.23 -0.95 -19.54
N LEU A 12 7.29 -1.72 -19.76
CA LEU A 12 7.63 -2.90 -18.94
C LEU A 12 9.16 -3.06 -18.96
N HIS A 13 9.85 -2.46 -18.00
CA HIS A 13 11.25 -2.79 -17.72
C HIS A 13 11.31 -4.03 -16.82
N ARG A 14 11.35 -5.21 -17.43
CA ARG A 14 11.92 -6.42 -16.83
C ARG A 14 12.26 -7.41 -17.96
N PHE A 15 13.55 -7.60 -18.23
CA PHE A 15 13.99 -8.75 -19.04
C PHE A 15 14.12 -9.97 -18.14
N GLU A 16 13.81 -11.14 -18.69
CA GLU A 16 13.70 -12.42 -17.98
C GLU A 16 15.01 -12.95 -17.38
N THR A 17 16.16 -12.30 -17.63
CA THR A 17 17.50 -12.83 -17.30
C THR A 17 18.08 -12.37 -15.97
N GLY A 18 17.36 -11.61 -15.15
CA GLY A 18 17.82 -11.24 -13.80
C GLY A 18 19.02 -10.28 -13.76
N HIS A 19 19.42 -9.71 -14.91
CA HIS A 19 20.52 -8.75 -14.98
C HIS A 19 20.05 -7.34 -14.58
N LEU A 20 20.85 -6.66 -13.76
CA LEU A 20 20.54 -5.37 -13.16
C LEU A 20 20.94 -4.23 -14.12
N LEU A 21 19.96 -3.52 -14.70
CA LEU A 21 20.20 -2.46 -15.69
C LEU A 21 20.35 -1.05 -15.09
N SER A 22 19.89 -0.84 -13.86
CA SER A 22 19.97 0.46 -13.15
C SER A 22 19.95 0.26 -11.64
N GLN A 23 20.80 0.97 -10.89
CA GLN A 23 20.77 0.94 -9.43
C GLN A 23 19.52 1.66 -8.88
N PRO A 24 18.85 1.10 -7.86
CA PRO A 24 17.76 1.79 -7.19
C PRO A 24 18.31 3.02 -6.46
N PHE A 25 17.94 4.21 -6.93
CA PHE A 25 18.30 5.46 -6.26
C PHE A 25 17.27 5.83 -5.17
N ASN A 26 15.99 5.57 -5.40
CA ASN A 26 14.96 5.60 -4.37
C ASN A 26 14.13 4.32 -4.45
N SER A 27 13.97 3.62 -3.33
CA SER A 27 13.05 2.49 -3.16
C SER A 27 12.16 2.80 -1.98
N SER A 28 10.85 2.68 -2.17
CA SER A 28 9.88 2.82 -1.08
C SER A 28 9.16 1.49 -0.88
N THR A 29 8.98 1.14 0.38
CA THR A 29 8.13 0.01 0.79
C THR A 29 6.88 0.61 1.41
N PRO A 30 5.68 0.24 0.93
CA PRO A 30 4.45 0.70 1.54
C PRO A 30 4.37 0.20 2.99
N VAL A 31 4.04 1.10 3.92
CA VAL A 31 3.86 0.80 5.35
C VAL A 31 2.53 1.35 5.84
N LEU A 32 1.94 0.70 6.84
CA LEU A 32 0.72 1.15 7.50
C LEU A 32 1.07 1.97 8.75
N TYR A 33 0.74 3.26 8.73
CA TYR A 33 0.80 4.12 9.91
C TYR A 33 -0.54 4.06 10.66
N TYR A 34 -0.50 3.97 11.99
CA TYR A 34 -1.69 3.96 12.84
C TYR A 34 -1.47 4.79 14.12
N ASN A 35 -2.55 5.28 14.71
CA ASN A 35 -2.50 6.14 15.89
C ASN A 35 -2.69 5.32 17.18
N LYS A 36 -1.63 5.21 17.99
CA LYS A 36 -1.63 4.48 19.26
C LYS A 36 -2.62 5.05 20.28
N ASP A 37 -2.79 6.37 20.35
CA ASP A 37 -3.74 7.00 21.27
C ASP A 37 -5.19 6.75 20.85
N ALA A 38 -5.46 6.71 19.55
CA ALA A 38 -6.77 6.33 19.03
C ALA A 38 -7.08 4.85 19.36
N PHE A 39 -6.09 3.96 19.25
CA PHE A 39 -6.23 2.55 19.66
C PHE A 39 -6.58 2.43 21.14
N LYS A 40 -5.82 3.11 22.02
CA LYS A 40 -6.12 3.15 23.47
C LYS A 40 -7.53 3.66 23.75
N LYS A 41 -7.95 4.75 23.10
CA LYS A 41 -9.30 5.33 23.26
C LYS A 41 -10.40 4.36 22.81
N ALA A 42 -10.14 3.54 21.79
CA ALA A 42 -11.06 2.52 21.29
C ALA A 42 -10.95 1.17 22.03
N GLY A 43 -10.13 1.07 23.08
CA GLY A 43 -9.91 -0.18 23.84
C GLY A 43 -9.10 -1.25 23.07
N LEU A 44 -8.34 -0.85 22.06
CA LEU A 44 -7.44 -1.69 21.27
C LEU A 44 -6.01 -1.65 21.82
N ASP A 45 -5.28 -2.75 21.70
CA ASP A 45 -3.87 -2.83 22.09
C ASP A 45 -2.98 -2.06 21.09
N PRO A 46 -2.32 -0.96 21.50
CA PRO A 46 -1.47 -0.16 20.62
C PRO A 46 -0.18 -0.87 20.16
N GLU A 47 0.22 -1.97 20.81
CA GLU A 47 1.40 -2.75 20.44
C GLU A 47 1.08 -3.95 19.51
N GLN A 48 -0.21 -4.19 19.23
CA GLN A 48 -0.66 -5.22 18.29
C GLN A 48 -1.33 -4.59 17.07
N PRO A 49 -0.55 -4.15 16.06
CA PRO A 49 -1.11 -3.65 14.81
C PRO A 49 -1.85 -4.75 14.05
N PRO A 50 -2.84 -4.40 13.22
CA PRO A 50 -3.57 -5.37 12.40
C PRO A 50 -2.60 -6.05 11.42
N LYS A 51 -2.59 -7.39 11.43
CA LYS A 51 -1.73 -8.19 10.56
C LYS A 51 -2.46 -8.64 9.29
N THR A 52 -3.79 -8.56 9.29
CA THR A 52 -4.64 -8.93 8.18
C THR A 52 -5.59 -7.80 7.80
N TRP A 53 -6.12 -7.86 6.57
CA TRP A 53 -7.13 -6.91 6.09
C TRP A 53 -8.44 -7.01 6.89
N GLN A 54 -8.79 -8.20 7.36
CA GLN A 54 -9.94 -8.46 8.21
C GLN A 54 -9.79 -7.78 9.58
N ASP A 55 -8.60 -7.87 10.19
CA ASP A 55 -8.29 -7.18 11.45
C ASP A 55 -8.36 -5.66 11.27
N LEU A 56 -7.83 -5.15 10.16
CA LEU A 56 -7.89 -3.72 9.83
C LEU A 56 -9.35 -3.24 9.74
N ALA A 57 -10.23 -3.99 9.07
CA ALA A 57 -11.65 -3.66 8.98
C ALA A 57 -12.34 -3.68 10.35
N ALA A 58 -12.05 -4.67 11.19
CA ALA A 58 -12.61 -4.75 12.54
C ALA A 58 -12.12 -3.60 13.45
N TYR A 59 -10.83 -3.23 13.33
CA TYR A 59 -10.22 -2.20 14.17
C TYR A 59 -10.72 -0.81 13.74
N THR A 60 -10.83 -0.56 12.43
CA THR A 60 -11.37 0.71 11.92
C THR A 60 -12.84 0.90 12.30
N ALA A 61 -13.64 -0.17 12.37
CA ALA A 61 -15.01 -0.10 12.89
C ALA A 61 -15.05 0.36 14.37
N LYS A 62 -14.10 -0.08 15.20
CA LYS A 62 -13.99 0.34 16.61
C LYS A 62 -13.41 1.76 16.78
N LEU A 63 -12.56 2.18 15.85
CA LEU A 63 -11.96 3.51 15.85
C LEU A 63 -12.90 4.59 15.29
N LYS A 64 -13.96 4.19 14.58
CA LYS A 64 -14.95 5.13 14.06
C LYS A 64 -15.72 5.76 15.23
N PRO A 65 -15.70 7.09 15.38
CA PRO A 65 -16.54 7.74 16.38
C PRO A 65 -18.03 7.53 16.06
N PRO A 66 -18.90 7.42 17.07
CA PRO A 66 -20.34 7.40 16.84
C PRO A 66 -20.75 8.71 16.17
N GLY A 67 -21.19 8.60 14.92
CA GLY A 67 -21.64 9.67 14.04
C GLY A 67 -22.45 9.06 12.91
#